data_AF-A0A0R2CCM6-F1
#
_entry.id   AF-A0A0R2CCM6-F1
#
_cell.length_a   1.000
_cell.length_b   1.000
_cell.length_c   1.000
_cell.angle_alpha   90.00
_cell.angle_beta   90.00
_cell.angle_gamma   90.00
#
_symmetry.space_group_name_H-M   'P 1'
#
loop_
_entity.id
_entity.type
_entity.pdbx_description
1 polymer ?
#
loop_
_entity_poly.entity_id
_entity_poly.type
_entity_poly.pdbx_seq_one_letter_code
_entity_poly.pdbx_strand_id
1 'polypeptide(L)'
;MVVPRENVLSMLEGTFLISPNDCLINNYKERMIYLKKNSNSSIQSVVATGIGAAIIFVLMKFVAIPTGIPNTQVNVAEGFLPLLAAIYGPIVAGLAVFIGHGLNDFVTYGSPWWTWVVVDGLVGAAFGLFKNQLDIQNGSLTKAKLIWFNIYQIIVNLIGWVLLAPTGDILVYHEPANKVYLQGVTTWLVNSVSVAIIGTILLVLYARTRTKRGSLKKED
;
A
#
# COMPACT_ATOMS: atom_id res chain seq x y z
N MET A 1 -1.14 67.83 33.56
CA MET A 1 -2.20 66.83 33.30
C MET A 1 -1.60 65.47 33.62
N VAL A 2 -1.89 64.92 34.81
CA VAL A 2 -1.26 63.70 35.32
C VAL A 2 -2.10 62.51 34.88
N VAL A 3 -1.54 61.66 34.02
CA VAL A 3 -2.19 60.40 33.62
C VAL A 3 -2.08 59.42 34.81
N PRO A 4 -3.17 58.76 35.25
CA PRO A 4 -3.15 57.89 36.41
C PRO A 4 -2.22 56.69 36.21
N ARG A 5 -1.48 56.33 37.27
CA ARG A 5 -0.40 55.32 37.28
C ARG A 5 -0.92 53.87 37.37
N GLU A 6 -2.17 53.64 36.97
CA GLU A 6 -2.91 52.38 37.15
C GLU A 6 -3.29 51.69 35.84
N ASN A 7 -2.97 52.30 34.69
CA ASN A 7 -3.21 51.71 33.36
C ASN A 7 -1.96 51.09 32.68
N VAL A 8 -0.79 51.10 33.33
CA VAL A 8 0.43 50.47 32.75
C VAL A 8 0.56 49.01 33.16
N LEU A 9 0.04 48.62 34.33
CA LEU A 9 0.09 47.23 34.81
C LEU A 9 -0.88 46.31 34.06
N SER A 10 -2.04 46.81 33.61
CA SER A 10 -3.01 46.00 32.84
C SER A 10 -2.60 45.72 31.39
N MET A 11 -1.63 46.47 30.84
CA MET A 11 -1.06 46.19 29.51
C MET A 11 0.07 45.16 29.53
N LEU A 12 0.65 44.85 30.70
CA LEU A 12 1.73 43.87 30.85
C LEU A 12 1.25 42.49 31.32
N GLU A 13 0.00 42.36 31.76
CA GLU A 13 -0.62 41.06 32.10
C GLU A 13 -1.12 40.29 30.87
N GLY A 14 -1.15 40.91 29.69
CA GLY A 14 -1.62 40.29 28.44
C GLY A 14 -0.53 39.58 27.62
N THR A 15 0.75 39.81 27.91
CA THR A 15 1.85 39.06 27.28
C THR A 15 2.02 37.74 28.00
N PHE A 16 1.36 36.72 27.45
CA PHE A 16 1.53 35.31 27.75
C PHE A 16 3.04 34.97 27.83
N LEU A 17 3.60 35.01 29.04
CA LEU A 17 4.96 34.58 29.34
C LEU A 17 4.98 33.05 29.23
N ILE A 18 5.11 32.52 28.01
CA ILE A 18 5.56 31.15 27.84
C ILE A 18 6.99 31.13 28.40
N SER A 19 7.17 30.53 29.57
CA SER A 19 8.49 30.34 30.15
C SER A 19 9.38 29.61 29.13
N PRO A 20 10.66 30.00 28.96
CA PRO A 20 11.59 29.26 28.10
C PRO A 20 11.60 27.76 28.40
N ASN A 21 11.37 27.38 29.67
CA ASN A 21 11.27 25.98 30.09
C ASN A 21 9.99 25.29 29.59
N ASP A 22 8.86 26.00 29.50
CA ASP A 22 7.61 25.47 28.95
C ASP A 22 7.71 25.25 27.44
N CYS A 23 8.39 26.15 26.71
CA CYS A 23 8.67 25.98 25.29
C CYS A 23 9.59 24.76 25.03
N LEU A 24 10.62 24.58 25.85
CA LEU A 24 11.51 23.42 25.75
C LEU A 24 10.79 22.12 26.08
N ILE A 25 10.05 22.04 27.20
CA ILE A 25 9.31 20.85 27.61
C ILE A 25 8.27 20.44 26.56
N ASN A 26 7.55 21.40 25.97
CA ASN A 26 6.60 21.12 24.89
C ASN A 26 7.30 20.60 23.64
N ASN A 27 8.44 21.17 23.24
CA ASN A 27 9.26 20.66 22.15
C ASN A 27 9.77 19.23 22.41
N TYR A 28 10.20 18.92 23.64
CA TYR A 28 10.62 17.56 24.02
C TYR A 28 9.46 16.58 24.01
N LYS A 29 8.29 16.95 24.53
CA LYS A 29 7.08 16.12 24.49
C LYS A 29 6.65 15.84 23.05
N GLU A 30 6.61 16.85 22.19
CA GLU A 30 6.28 16.68 20.78
C GLU A 30 7.31 15.81 20.06
N ARG A 31 8.61 16.00 20.32
CA ARG A 31 9.66 15.11 19.79
C ARG A 31 9.49 13.68 20.26
N MET A 32 9.19 13.45 21.54
CA MET A 32 8.98 12.10 22.07
C MET A 32 7.73 11.43 21.47
N ILE A 33 6.66 12.18 21.25
CA ILE A 33 5.45 11.71 20.56
C ILE A 33 5.76 11.38 19.10
N TYR A 34 6.51 12.24 18.41
CA TYR A 34 6.92 12.03 17.02
C TYR A 34 7.81 10.80 16.87
N LEU A 35 8.85 10.67 17.71
CA LEU A 35 9.76 9.53 17.72
C LEU A 35 9.02 8.22 18.02
N LYS A 36 8.12 8.22 19.00
CA LYS A 36 7.28 7.05 19.34
C LYS A 36 6.30 6.68 18.23
N LYS A 37 5.70 7.68 17.56
CA LYS A 37 4.81 7.44 16.42
C LYS A 37 5.59 6.84 15.23
N ASN A 38 6.79 7.35 14.97
CA ASN A 38 7.63 6.93 13.85
C ASN A 38 8.23 5.52 14.07
N SER A 39 8.67 5.20 15.30
CA SER A 39 9.17 3.86 15.64
C SER A 39 8.07 2.79 15.59
N ASN A 40 6.87 3.10 16.11
CA ASN A 40 5.73 2.20 16.03
C ASN A 40 5.31 1.95 14.57
N SER A 41 5.32 2.97 13.70
CA SER A 41 5.05 2.77 12.28
C SER A 41 6.11 1.92 11.59
N SER A 42 7.39 2.06 11.96
CA SER A 42 8.47 1.25 11.37
C SER A 42 8.35 -0.24 11.73
N ILE A 43 8.08 -0.56 13.00
CA ILE A 43 7.89 -1.96 13.43
C ILE A 43 6.67 -2.55 12.72
N GLN A 44 5.56 -1.81 12.66
CA GLN A 44 4.36 -2.24 11.94
C GLN A 44 4.64 -2.52 10.46
N SER A 45 5.40 -1.66 9.78
CA SER A 45 5.78 -1.87 8.38
C SER A 45 6.61 -3.13 8.17
N VAL A 46 7.57 -3.42 9.06
CA VAL A 46 8.39 -4.64 8.98
C VAL A 46 7.52 -5.88 9.19
N VAL A 47 6.70 -5.90 10.24
CA VAL A 47 5.80 -7.02 10.54
C VAL A 47 4.78 -7.23 9.41
N ALA A 48 4.18 -6.15 8.91
CA ALA A 48 3.25 -6.20 7.78
C ALA A 48 3.90 -6.72 6.49
N THR A 49 5.17 -6.39 6.26
CA THR A 49 5.94 -6.94 5.14
C THR A 49 6.12 -8.45 5.29
N GLY A 50 6.53 -8.93 6.46
CA GLY A 50 6.72 -10.36 6.73
C GLY A 50 5.43 -11.17 6.63
N ILE A 51 4.36 -10.71 7.27
CA ILE A 51 3.03 -11.36 7.20
C ILE A 51 2.48 -11.30 5.78
N GLY A 52 2.58 -10.14 5.12
CA GLY A 52 2.14 -9.97 3.74
C GLY A 52 2.85 -10.92 2.78
N ALA A 53 4.18 -11.05 2.90
CA ALA A 53 4.98 -11.97 2.11
C ALA A 53 4.56 -13.43 2.32
N ALA A 54 4.33 -13.84 3.57
CA ALA A 54 3.88 -15.20 3.88
C ALA A 54 2.50 -15.50 3.28
N ILE A 55 1.55 -14.57 3.38
CA ILE A 55 0.21 -14.73 2.78
C ILE A 55 0.31 -14.82 1.26
N ILE A 56 1.06 -13.92 0.62
CA ILE A 56 1.25 -13.92 -0.84
C ILE A 56 1.88 -15.22 -1.31
N PHE A 57 2.93 -15.69 -0.64
CA PHE A 57 3.56 -16.97 -0.91
C PHE A 57 2.55 -18.13 -0.86
N VAL A 58 1.74 -18.21 0.21
CA VAL A 58 0.72 -19.27 0.35
C VAL A 58 -0.33 -19.19 -0.75
N LEU A 59 -0.82 -17.99 -1.07
CA LEU A 59 -1.81 -17.79 -2.12
C LEU A 59 -1.28 -18.17 -3.51
N MET A 60 -0.05 -17.77 -3.83
CA MET A 60 0.61 -18.13 -5.10
C MET A 60 0.88 -19.63 -5.20
N LYS A 61 1.25 -20.28 -4.08
CA LYS A 61 1.65 -21.69 -4.08
C LYS A 61 0.46 -22.65 -4.10
N PHE A 62 -0.61 -22.33 -3.36
CA PHE A 62 -1.68 -23.29 -3.06
C PHE A 62 -3.05 -22.90 -3.63
N VAL A 63 -3.23 -21.67 -4.11
CA VAL A 63 -4.52 -21.17 -4.62
C VAL A 63 -4.41 -20.70 -6.08
N ALA A 64 -3.37 -21.16 -6.78
CA ALA A 64 -3.18 -20.87 -8.19
C ALA A 64 -4.02 -21.79 -9.08
N ILE A 65 -4.76 -21.20 -10.03
CA ILE A 65 -5.58 -21.94 -10.99
C ILE A 65 -4.90 -21.88 -12.36
N PRO A 66 -4.54 -23.02 -12.99
CA PRO A 66 -3.85 -23.03 -14.27
C PRO A 66 -4.74 -22.46 -15.39
N THR A 67 -4.16 -21.65 -16.27
CA THR A 67 -4.88 -21.04 -17.40
C THR A 67 -4.82 -21.86 -18.69
N GLY A 68 -4.04 -22.95 -18.70
CA GLY A 68 -3.71 -23.71 -19.91
C GLY A 68 -2.57 -23.10 -20.73
N ILE A 69 -2.10 -21.90 -20.38
CA ILE A 69 -0.88 -21.29 -20.93
C ILE A 69 0.30 -21.64 -20.00
N PRO A 70 1.44 -22.11 -20.53
CA PRO A 70 2.59 -22.49 -19.71
C PRO A 70 3.02 -21.35 -18.79
N ASN A 71 3.29 -21.67 -17.53
CA ASN A 71 3.74 -20.71 -16.50
C ASN A 71 2.80 -19.50 -16.31
N THR A 72 1.51 -19.64 -16.63
CA THR A 72 0.51 -18.60 -16.40
C THR A 72 -0.68 -19.17 -15.64
N GLN A 73 -1.00 -18.51 -14.53
CA GLN A 73 -2.00 -18.95 -13.58
C GLN A 73 -2.88 -17.76 -13.17
N VAL A 74 -4.15 -18.03 -12.88
CA VAL A 74 -4.99 -17.06 -12.19
C VAL A 74 -4.46 -16.93 -10.77
N ASN A 75 -3.97 -15.74 -10.44
CA ASN A 75 -3.32 -15.49 -9.17
C ASN A 75 -4.27 -14.80 -8.19
N VAL A 76 -4.65 -15.51 -7.14
CA VAL A 76 -5.47 -14.98 -6.04
C VAL A 76 -4.68 -14.00 -5.16
N ALA A 77 -3.35 -14.13 -5.11
CA ALA A 77 -2.48 -13.21 -4.37
C ALA A 77 -2.57 -11.77 -4.92
N GLU A 78 -2.71 -11.62 -6.24
CA GLU A 78 -2.94 -10.31 -6.87
C GLU A 78 -4.23 -9.67 -6.41
N GLY A 79 -5.27 -10.45 -6.13
CA GLY A 79 -6.51 -9.96 -5.53
C GLY A 79 -6.32 -9.46 -4.09
N PHE A 80 -5.39 -10.06 -3.34
CA PHE A 80 -5.08 -9.67 -1.96
C PHE A 80 -4.20 -8.41 -1.89
N LEU A 81 -3.25 -8.26 -2.81
CA LEU A 81 -2.26 -7.18 -2.85
C LEU A 81 -2.84 -5.75 -2.70
N PRO A 82 -3.96 -5.37 -3.36
CA PRO A 82 -4.63 -4.08 -3.18
C PRO A 82 -4.95 -3.73 -1.73
N LEU A 83 -5.38 -4.70 -0.92
CA LEU A 83 -5.70 -4.47 0.47
C LEU A 83 -4.43 -4.11 1.26
N LEU A 84 -3.36 -4.90 1.06
CA LEU A 84 -2.08 -4.66 1.71
C LEU A 84 -1.52 -3.28 1.32
N ALA A 85 -1.56 -2.96 0.03
CA ALA A 85 -1.18 -1.67 -0.54
C ALA A 85 -1.97 -0.50 0.06
N ALA A 86 -3.29 -0.60 0.11
CA ALA A 86 -4.14 0.48 0.61
C ALA A 86 -4.02 0.69 2.13
N ILE A 87 -3.56 -0.30 2.90
CA ILE A 87 -3.33 -0.16 4.34
C ILE A 87 -1.91 0.35 4.62
N TYR A 88 -0.89 -0.25 4.02
CA TYR A 88 0.50 -0.04 4.42
C TYR A 88 1.34 0.79 3.43
N GLY A 89 0.84 1.03 2.22
CA GLY A 89 1.48 1.89 1.22
C GLY A 89 2.53 1.17 0.36
N PRO A 90 3.29 1.93 -0.45
CA PRO A 90 4.08 1.39 -1.56
C PRO A 90 5.21 0.47 -1.10
N ILE A 91 5.95 0.86 -0.07
CA ILE A 91 7.13 0.10 0.39
C ILE A 91 6.71 -1.29 0.91
N VAL A 92 5.71 -1.34 1.79
CA VAL A 92 5.28 -2.61 2.39
C VAL A 92 4.66 -3.53 1.35
N ALA A 93 3.80 -3.01 0.47
CA ALA A 93 3.17 -3.84 -0.56
C ALA A 93 4.18 -4.35 -1.58
N GLY A 94 5.09 -3.49 -2.07
CA GLY A 94 6.12 -3.88 -3.01
C GLY A 94 7.08 -4.93 -2.43
N LEU A 95 7.56 -4.74 -1.19
CA LEU A 95 8.44 -5.72 -0.54
C LEU A 95 7.71 -7.04 -0.26
N ALA A 96 6.47 -6.98 0.21
CA ALA A 96 5.71 -8.19 0.52
C ALA A 96 5.50 -9.07 -0.71
N VAL A 97 5.06 -8.50 -1.83
CA VAL A 97 4.84 -9.28 -3.06
C VAL A 97 6.15 -9.75 -3.68
N PHE A 98 7.19 -8.91 -3.68
CA PHE A 98 8.53 -9.29 -4.14
C PHE A 98 9.08 -10.50 -3.39
N ILE A 99 9.03 -10.46 -2.05
CA ILE A 99 9.51 -11.57 -1.21
C ILE A 99 8.62 -12.80 -1.38
N GLY A 100 7.30 -12.62 -1.37
CA GLY A 100 6.33 -13.72 -1.49
C GLY A 100 6.45 -14.48 -2.83
N HIS A 101 6.58 -13.76 -3.94
CA HIS A 101 6.80 -14.34 -5.27
C HIS A 101 8.17 -15.01 -5.36
N GLY A 102 9.24 -14.34 -4.92
CA GLY A 102 10.58 -14.93 -4.93
C GLY A 102 10.65 -16.24 -4.14
N LEU A 103 10.00 -16.30 -2.98
CA LEU A 103 9.87 -17.54 -2.19
C LEU A 103 9.05 -18.60 -2.92
N ASN A 104 7.94 -18.23 -3.56
CA ASN A 104 7.13 -19.15 -4.34
C ASN A 104 7.93 -19.81 -5.45
N ASP A 105 8.68 -19.02 -6.21
CA ASP A 105 9.48 -19.53 -7.31
C ASP A 105 10.63 -20.40 -6.83
N PHE A 106 11.33 -19.96 -5.77
CA PHE A 106 12.40 -20.76 -5.19
C PHE A 106 11.90 -22.14 -4.74
N VAL A 107 10.75 -22.19 -4.06
CA VAL A 107 10.15 -23.45 -3.58
C VAL A 107 9.58 -24.29 -4.74
N THR A 108 9.07 -23.66 -5.80
CA THR A 108 8.38 -24.37 -6.89
C THR A 108 9.35 -24.84 -7.98
N TYR A 109 10.33 -24.02 -8.31
CA TYR A 109 11.20 -24.20 -9.48
C TYR A 109 12.69 -24.31 -9.11
N GLY A 110 13.05 -24.11 -7.84
CA GLY A 110 14.44 -24.16 -7.36
C GLY A 110 15.20 -22.84 -7.52
N SER A 111 14.66 -21.86 -8.25
CA SER A 111 15.25 -20.53 -8.42
C SER A 111 14.19 -19.47 -8.74
N PRO A 112 14.33 -18.22 -8.24
CA PRO A 112 13.42 -17.13 -8.59
C PRO A 112 13.52 -16.72 -10.06
N TRP A 113 12.38 -16.44 -10.68
CA TRP A 113 12.33 -15.84 -12.01
C TRP A 113 12.33 -14.31 -11.91
N TRP A 114 13.53 -13.74 -11.83
CA TRP A 114 13.74 -12.37 -11.34
C TRP A 114 13.02 -11.27 -12.11
N THR A 115 12.86 -11.39 -13.43
CA THR A 115 12.14 -10.41 -14.23
C THR A 115 10.69 -10.26 -13.76
N TRP A 116 10.04 -11.37 -13.41
CA TRP A 116 8.66 -11.38 -12.91
C TRP A 116 8.59 -10.97 -11.44
N VAL A 117 9.51 -11.47 -10.61
CA VAL A 117 9.58 -11.12 -9.17
C VAL A 117 9.80 -9.61 -8.97
N VAL A 118 10.70 -9.01 -9.75
CA VAL A 118 10.96 -7.55 -9.70
C VAL A 118 9.74 -6.78 -10.16
N VAL A 119 9.10 -7.20 -11.26
CA VAL A 119 7.89 -6.55 -11.77
C VAL A 119 6.76 -6.59 -10.75
N ASP A 120 6.60 -7.70 -10.03
CA ASP A 120 5.62 -7.79 -8.94
C ASP A 120 5.90 -6.76 -7.86
N GLY A 121 7.16 -6.64 -7.43
CA GLY A 121 7.56 -5.61 -6.48
C GLY A 121 7.20 -4.19 -6.94
N LEU A 122 7.37 -3.91 -8.23
CA LEU A 122 6.98 -2.62 -8.84
C LEU A 122 5.46 -2.43 -8.89
N VAL A 123 4.70 -3.47 -9.24
CA VAL A 123 3.22 -3.45 -9.26
C VAL A 123 2.67 -3.23 -7.85
N GLY A 124 3.18 -3.93 -6.85
CA GLY A 124 2.79 -3.74 -5.44
C GLY A 124 3.10 -2.34 -4.95
N ALA A 125 4.28 -1.80 -5.29
CA ALA A 125 4.62 -0.43 -4.98
C ALA A 125 3.67 0.57 -5.67
N ALA A 126 3.39 0.39 -6.95
CA ALA A 126 2.47 1.22 -7.71
C ALA A 126 1.06 1.22 -7.09
N PHE A 127 0.49 0.05 -6.77
CA PHE A 127 -0.79 -0.02 -6.05
C PHE A 127 -0.76 0.76 -4.73
N GLY A 128 0.35 0.68 -4.00
CA GLY A 128 0.51 1.39 -2.73
C GLY A 128 0.58 2.92 -2.88
N LEU A 129 0.98 3.45 -4.04
CA LEU A 129 0.92 4.90 -4.31
C LEU A 129 -0.51 5.42 -4.29
N PHE A 130 -1.50 4.58 -4.58
CA PHE A 130 -2.92 4.94 -4.60
C PHE A 130 -3.59 4.90 -3.20
N LYS A 131 -2.83 4.58 -2.15
CA LYS A 131 -3.31 4.47 -0.76
C LYS A 131 -4.05 5.72 -0.28
N ASN A 132 -3.46 6.90 -0.51
CA ASN A 132 -4.01 8.15 0.00
C ASN A 132 -5.30 8.56 -0.73
N GLN A 133 -5.46 8.16 -1.99
CA GLN A 133 -6.68 8.40 -2.78
C GLN A 133 -7.82 7.51 -2.30
N LEU A 134 -7.53 6.24 -1.97
CA LEU A 134 -8.52 5.32 -1.40
C LEU A 134 -8.95 5.74 0.01
N ASP A 135 -7.97 6.02 0.89
CA ASP A 135 -8.17 6.45 2.27
C ASP A 135 -9.12 5.52 3.07
N ILE A 136 -8.95 4.20 2.86
CA ILE A 136 -9.80 3.17 3.48
C ILE A 136 -9.71 3.14 5.01
N GLN A 137 -8.61 3.65 5.58
CA GLN A 137 -8.39 3.65 7.03
C GLN A 137 -9.28 4.66 7.77
N ASN A 138 -9.71 5.73 7.10
CA ASN A 138 -10.61 6.73 7.68
C ASN A 138 -12.10 6.48 7.33
N GLY A 139 -12.42 5.34 6.68
CA GLY A 139 -13.79 4.99 6.28
C GLY A 139 -14.34 5.84 5.12
N SER A 140 -13.47 6.54 4.37
CA SER A 140 -13.86 7.47 3.31
C SER A 140 -13.93 6.81 1.92
N LEU A 141 -14.06 5.48 1.85
CA LEU A 141 -14.12 4.74 0.61
C LEU A 141 -15.47 4.97 -0.09
N THR A 142 -15.43 5.57 -1.27
CA THR A 142 -16.61 5.83 -2.11
C THR A 142 -16.58 4.97 -3.37
N LYS A 143 -17.74 4.81 -4.03
CA LYS A 143 -17.83 4.11 -5.33
C LYS A 143 -16.93 4.76 -6.39
N ALA A 144 -16.86 6.10 -6.42
CA ALA A 144 -16.01 6.83 -7.35
C ALA A 144 -14.51 6.49 -7.16
N LYS A 145 -14.04 6.41 -5.90
CA LYS A 145 -12.66 6.00 -5.60
C LYS A 145 -12.37 4.58 -6.05
N LEU A 146 -13.32 3.66 -5.93
CA LEU A 146 -13.19 2.28 -6.41
C LEU A 146 -13.13 2.17 -7.93
N ILE A 147 -13.91 2.98 -8.64
CA ILE A 147 -13.85 3.07 -10.11
C ILE A 147 -12.48 3.58 -10.54
N TRP A 148 -12.01 4.68 -9.94
CA TRP A 148 -10.68 5.23 -10.23
C TRP A 148 -9.55 4.25 -9.91
N PHE A 149 -9.65 3.54 -8.79
CA PHE A 149 -8.69 2.49 -8.45
C PHE A 149 -8.68 1.36 -9.49
N ASN A 150 -9.85 0.94 -9.99
CA ASN A 150 -9.92 -0.12 -10.99
C ASN A 150 -9.39 0.31 -12.36
N ILE A 151 -9.55 1.57 -12.75
CA ILE A 151 -8.89 2.10 -13.96
C ILE A 151 -7.38 2.12 -13.74
N TYR A 152 -6.93 2.60 -12.58
CA TYR A 152 -5.52 2.66 -12.22
C TYR A 152 -4.83 1.29 -12.22
N GLN A 153 -5.44 0.29 -11.56
CA GLN A 153 -4.86 -1.05 -11.47
C GLN A 153 -4.75 -1.74 -12.84
N ILE A 154 -5.71 -1.55 -13.74
CA ILE A 154 -5.66 -2.12 -15.10
C ILE A 154 -4.44 -1.57 -15.86
N ILE A 155 -4.17 -0.27 -15.72
CA ILE A 155 -3.02 0.39 -16.36
C ILE A 155 -1.70 -0.10 -15.75
N VAL A 156 -1.63 -0.17 -14.41
CA VAL A 156 -0.44 -0.69 -13.72
C VAL A 156 -0.16 -2.15 -14.11
N ASN A 157 -1.19 -3.00 -14.11
CA ASN A 157 -1.07 -4.39 -14.55
C ASN A 157 -0.68 -4.48 -16.02
N LEU A 158 -1.19 -3.61 -16.89
CA LEU A 158 -0.80 -3.59 -18.31
C LEU A 158 0.70 -3.31 -18.46
N ILE A 159 1.19 -2.28 -17.76
CA ILE A 159 2.60 -1.89 -17.79
C ILE A 159 3.47 -3.02 -17.23
N GLY A 160 3.11 -3.59 -16.07
CA GLY A 160 3.88 -4.68 -15.47
C GLY A 160 3.92 -5.92 -16.35
N TRP A 161 2.74 -6.44 -16.72
CA TRP A 161 2.63 -7.78 -17.27
C TRP A 161 2.72 -7.85 -18.79
N VAL A 162 2.35 -6.81 -19.52
CA VAL A 162 2.48 -6.80 -21.00
C VAL A 162 3.78 -6.15 -21.46
N LEU A 163 4.28 -5.16 -20.72
CA LEU A 163 5.49 -4.44 -21.12
C LEU A 163 6.72 -4.93 -20.35
N LEU A 164 6.76 -4.74 -19.02
CA LEU A 164 7.99 -4.91 -18.25
C LEU A 164 8.44 -6.37 -18.15
N ALA A 165 7.57 -7.29 -17.76
CA ALA A 165 7.95 -8.70 -17.56
C ALA A 165 8.35 -9.39 -18.88
N PRO A 166 7.55 -9.33 -19.98
CA PRO A 166 7.93 -9.96 -21.25
C PRO A 166 9.20 -9.35 -21.86
N THR A 167 9.36 -8.02 -21.76
CA THR A 167 10.59 -7.36 -22.23
C THR A 167 11.79 -7.80 -21.41
N GLY A 168 11.64 -7.92 -20.09
CA GLY A 168 12.67 -8.46 -19.21
C GLY A 168 13.07 -9.88 -19.61
N ASP A 169 12.10 -10.75 -19.90
CA ASP A 169 12.36 -12.14 -20.30
C ASP A 169 13.14 -12.24 -21.62
N ILE A 170 12.81 -11.39 -22.59
CA ILE A 170 13.55 -11.33 -23.86
C ILE A 170 14.98 -10.87 -23.62
N LEU A 171 15.18 -9.82 -22.81
CA LEU A 171 16.50 -9.22 -22.61
C LEU A 171 17.43 -10.06 -21.71
N VAL A 172 16.88 -10.70 -20.69
CA VAL A 172 17.66 -11.42 -19.68
C VAL A 172 17.77 -12.91 -20.01
N TYR A 173 16.65 -13.52 -20.41
CA TYR A 173 16.56 -14.97 -20.61
C TYR A 173 16.52 -15.38 -22.09
N HIS A 174 16.50 -14.42 -23.01
CA HIS A 174 16.43 -14.67 -24.47
C HIS A 174 15.23 -15.55 -24.86
N GLU A 175 14.13 -15.41 -24.12
CA GLU A 175 12.91 -16.18 -24.38
C GLU A 175 12.21 -15.73 -25.67
N PRO A 176 11.54 -16.64 -26.40
CA PRO A 176 10.82 -16.29 -27.63
C PRO A 176 9.72 -15.25 -27.37
N ALA A 177 9.72 -14.16 -28.14
CA ALA A 177 8.79 -13.05 -27.95
C ALA A 177 7.31 -13.48 -28.00
N ASN A 178 6.94 -14.34 -28.95
CA ASN A 178 5.57 -14.86 -29.07
C ASN A 178 5.09 -15.58 -27.81
N LYS A 179 5.98 -16.32 -27.12
CA LYS A 179 5.67 -17.03 -25.87
C LYS A 179 5.45 -16.05 -24.74
N VAL A 180 6.41 -15.17 -24.48
CA VAL A 180 6.36 -14.29 -23.29
C VAL A 180 5.33 -13.18 -23.39
N TYR A 181 5.04 -12.67 -24.60
CA TYR A 181 3.94 -11.72 -24.78
C TYR A 181 2.57 -12.39 -24.66
N LEU A 182 2.42 -13.65 -25.07
CA LEU A 182 1.19 -14.41 -24.81
C LEU A 182 0.99 -14.59 -23.30
N GLN A 183 2.02 -15.02 -22.58
CA GLN A 183 2.00 -15.12 -21.12
C GLN A 183 1.66 -13.77 -20.48
N GLY A 184 2.32 -12.70 -20.92
CA GLY A 184 2.11 -11.35 -20.39
C GLY A 184 0.70 -10.82 -20.56
N VAL A 185 0.10 -10.99 -21.74
CA VAL A 185 -1.29 -10.59 -22.00
C VAL A 185 -2.27 -11.42 -21.17
N THR A 186 -2.04 -12.73 -21.06
CA THR A 186 -2.89 -13.59 -20.23
C THR A 186 -2.78 -13.20 -18.75
N THR A 187 -1.57 -12.99 -18.23
CA THR A 187 -1.31 -12.53 -16.87
C THR A 187 -2.01 -11.20 -16.60
N TRP A 188 -1.89 -10.24 -17.51
CA TRP A 188 -2.57 -8.95 -17.40
C TRP A 188 -4.08 -9.11 -17.23
N LEU A 189 -4.71 -9.94 -18.05
CA LEU A 189 -6.16 -10.18 -17.98
C LEU A 189 -6.57 -10.84 -16.66
N VAL A 190 -5.92 -11.94 -16.28
CA VAL A 190 -6.31 -12.69 -15.08
C VAL A 190 -6.02 -11.91 -13.80
N ASN A 191 -4.92 -11.17 -13.73
CA ASN A 191 -4.56 -10.36 -12.57
C ASN A 191 -5.50 -9.15 -12.46
N SER A 192 -5.82 -8.49 -13.58
CA SER A 192 -6.77 -7.37 -13.58
C SER A 192 -8.16 -7.81 -13.11
N VAL A 193 -8.62 -9.00 -13.52
CA VAL A 193 -9.89 -9.58 -13.06
C VAL A 193 -9.83 -9.94 -11.57
N SER A 194 -8.74 -10.57 -11.13
CA SER A 194 -8.51 -10.93 -9.72
C SER A 194 -8.57 -9.70 -8.82
N VAL A 195 -7.87 -8.62 -9.18
CA VAL A 195 -7.91 -7.33 -8.46
C VAL A 195 -9.31 -6.71 -8.51
N ALA A 196 -9.96 -6.71 -9.67
CA ALA A 196 -11.27 -6.08 -9.84
C ALA A 196 -12.34 -6.74 -8.98
N ILE A 197 -12.29 -8.06 -8.82
CA ILE A 197 -13.25 -8.82 -8.01
C ILE A 197 -12.78 -8.88 -6.56
N ILE A 198 -11.68 -9.60 -6.29
CA ILE A 198 -11.23 -9.93 -4.94
C ILE A 198 -10.70 -8.66 -4.26
N GLY A 199 -9.86 -7.88 -4.94
CA GLY A 199 -9.31 -6.64 -4.41
C GLY A 199 -10.39 -5.63 -4.03
N THR A 200 -11.36 -5.40 -4.92
CA THR A 200 -12.51 -4.52 -4.62
C THR A 200 -13.32 -5.03 -3.43
N ILE A 201 -13.61 -6.33 -3.35
CA ILE A 201 -14.34 -6.92 -2.21
C ILE A 201 -13.58 -6.69 -0.91
N LEU A 202 -12.28 -6.99 -0.88
CA LEU A 202 -11.45 -6.83 0.31
C LEU A 202 -11.35 -5.36 0.76
N LEU A 203 -11.17 -4.42 -0.18
CA LEU A 203 -11.16 -2.99 0.12
C LEU A 203 -12.49 -2.52 0.72
N VAL A 204 -13.61 -2.97 0.15
CA VAL A 204 -14.96 -2.62 0.65
C VAL A 204 -15.21 -3.21 2.03
N LEU A 205 -14.93 -4.50 2.23
CA LEU A 205 -15.12 -5.17 3.51
C LEU A 205 -14.27 -4.53 4.59
N TYR A 206 -12.99 -4.25 4.31
CA TYR A 206 -12.12 -3.60 5.25
C TYR A 206 -12.64 -2.19 5.61
N ALA A 207 -13.00 -1.37 4.62
CA ALA A 207 -13.50 -0.02 4.88
C ALA A 207 -14.79 -0.01 5.73
N ARG A 208 -15.63 -1.04 5.60
CA ARG A 208 -16.85 -1.20 6.42
C ARG A 208 -16.56 -1.51 7.89
N THR A 209 -15.40 -2.07 8.20
CA THR A 209 -14.98 -2.29 9.59
C THR A 209 -14.44 -1.02 10.26
N ARG A 210 -14.26 0.08 9.51
CA ARG A 210 -13.76 1.36 10.02
C ARG A 210 -14.92 2.34 10.26
N THR A 211 -14.95 2.95 11.44
CA THR A 211 -15.87 4.06 11.74
C THR A 211 -15.43 5.30 10.96
N LYS A 212 -16.39 5.99 10.33
CA LYS A 212 -16.10 7.24 9.62
C LYS A 212 -15.64 8.29 10.62
N ARG A 213 -14.45 8.84 10.39
CA ARG A 213 -13.91 9.91 11.24
C ARG A 213 -14.85 11.12 11.17
N GLY A 214 -15.34 11.58 12.32
CA GLY A 214 -16.29 12.69 12.43
C GLY A 214 -17.78 12.31 12.39
N SER A 215 -18.13 11.01 12.38
CA SER A 215 -19.55 10.58 12.43
C SER A 215 -20.16 10.58 13.83
N LEU A 216 -19.38 10.86 14.88
CA LEU A 216 -19.87 10.99 16.25
C LEU A 216 -20.58 12.34 16.38
N LYS A 217 -21.90 12.32 16.45
CA LYS A 217 -22.70 13.45 16.91
C LYS A 217 -22.67 13.45 18.44
N LYS A 218 -22.42 14.59 19.08
CA LYS A 218 -22.74 14.75 20.50
C LYS A 218 -24.25 14.66 20.63
N GLU A 219 -24.72 13.86 21.58
CA GLU A 219 -26.10 13.96 22.06
C GLU A 219 -26.21 15.28 22.83
N ASP A 220 -27.26 16.05 22.52
CA ASP A 220 -27.59 17.32 23.18
C ASP A 220 -28.18 17.07 24.58
#